data_AF-A0A9P6H8V4-F1
#
_entry.id   AF-A0A9P6H8V4-F1
#
_cell.length_a   1.000
_cell.length_b   1.000
_cell.length_c   1.000
_cell.angle_alpha   90.00
_cell.angle_beta   90.00
_cell.angle_gamma   90.00
#
_symmetry.space_group_name_H-M   'P 1'
#
loop_
_entity.id
_entity.type
_entity.pdbx_description
1 polymer ?
#
loop_
_entity_poly.entity_id
_entity_poly.type
_entity_poly.pdbx_seq_one_letter_code
_entity_poly.pdbx_strand_id
1 'polypeptide(L)'
;MASNDELPLTYPPDIDCLAGLFDPTYYYKDPNCSITDDAVNFLNLTGTQYKSLRQFITVYCLNPPSEDICPFGFCPNPDIAGPLVRFSNYVTGFCLIILIFYLPKRVKEAYWAQMLITYSLLLTCGVSLIRGELTRYHAIVLISIVCSPVNVYFTGYSIRAFWGTHRLDAVLGKKHYLRRAVVFFSVAVWIAILVYAYLPHHYTKFAQDSCRWDSVAEAFFLGSPLIFPIALASAKLYRDLVAFLALPVIVIVAWVFAIVRKRKEIWPPGEPYRPRFGRVWRKISTDYMFLQFLSVIATPTAYWVAYVEIGVFNQWDIDYSLTFGQLLVVFSTVPPMIEVGRLAPRLWRWFINIHWVRYITGRRASRVPGPEEMGSPAAKFVDEKEGTVDDESGFVDELPLLGKTQEADDSEEITEHDTLLDGHSAALDTKY
;
A
#
# COMPACT_ATOMS: atom_id res chain seq x y z
N MET A 1 -28.28 -8.21 -30.23
CA MET A 1 -28.35 -6.74 -30.10
C MET A 1 -29.75 -6.40 -29.64
N ALA A 2 -29.96 -6.40 -28.32
CA ALA A 2 -31.17 -5.88 -27.69
C ALA A 2 -30.68 -4.73 -26.81
N SER A 3 -31.10 -3.51 -27.12
CA SER A 3 -30.89 -2.33 -26.29
C SER A 3 -31.83 -2.43 -25.09
N ASN A 4 -31.39 -3.11 -24.04
CA ASN A 4 -31.92 -2.86 -22.70
C ASN A 4 -31.26 -1.58 -22.19
N ASP A 5 -31.72 -0.44 -22.70
CA ASP A 5 -31.59 0.84 -22.01
C ASP A 5 -32.62 0.86 -20.88
N GLU A 6 -32.53 -0.09 -19.96
CA GLU A 6 -32.98 0.15 -18.60
C GLU A 6 -31.95 1.13 -18.04
N LEU A 7 -32.21 2.43 -18.29
CA LEU A 7 -31.61 3.48 -17.48
C LEU A 7 -31.82 3.03 -16.04
N PRO A 8 -30.76 2.71 -15.27
CA PRO A 8 -30.93 2.34 -13.89
C PRO A 8 -31.71 3.50 -13.26
N LEU A 9 -32.86 3.19 -12.66
CA LEU A 9 -33.61 4.13 -11.84
C LEU A 9 -32.69 4.51 -10.68
N THR A 10 -31.79 5.45 -10.91
CA THR A 10 -30.98 6.08 -9.88
C THR A 10 -31.93 6.97 -9.10
N TYR A 11 -32.42 6.42 -7.98
CA TYR A 11 -33.14 7.15 -6.94
C TYR A 11 -32.33 8.36 -6.48
N PRO A 12 -33.04 9.45 -6.11
CA PRO A 12 -32.81 10.76 -6.68
C PRO A 12 -31.33 11.16 -6.50
N PRO A 13 -30.62 11.43 -7.60
CA PRO A 13 -29.19 11.70 -7.57
C PRO A 13 -28.84 13.03 -6.90
N ASP A 14 -29.83 13.84 -6.51
CA ASP A 14 -29.60 15.20 -6.06
C ASP A 14 -30.34 15.55 -4.76
N ILE A 15 -29.56 15.85 -3.71
CA ILE A 15 -30.05 16.43 -2.45
C ILE A 15 -30.86 17.69 -2.72
N ASP A 16 -30.53 18.42 -3.79
CA ASP A 16 -31.15 19.69 -4.13
C ASP A 16 -32.64 19.54 -4.46
N CYS A 17 -33.08 18.37 -4.91
CA CYS A 17 -34.49 18.05 -5.04
C CYS A 17 -35.17 17.85 -3.68
N LEU A 18 -34.56 17.07 -2.79
CA LEU A 18 -35.10 16.81 -1.46
C LEU A 18 -35.11 18.07 -0.58
N ALA A 19 -34.18 18.99 -0.78
CA ALA A 19 -34.11 20.26 -0.05
C ALA A 19 -35.41 21.08 -0.18
N GLY A 20 -36.05 21.07 -1.35
CA GLY A 20 -37.32 21.76 -1.59
C GLY A 20 -38.52 21.18 -0.83
N LEU A 21 -38.45 19.93 -0.34
CA LEU A 21 -39.49 19.38 0.56
C LEU A 21 -39.42 19.97 1.97
N PHE A 22 -38.22 20.29 2.45
CA PHE A 22 -38.00 20.72 3.83
C PHE A 22 -37.90 22.24 3.99
N ASP A 23 -37.63 22.95 2.90
CA ASP A 23 -37.63 24.42 2.88
C ASP A 23 -38.52 24.93 1.73
N PRO A 24 -39.73 25.44 2.03
CA PRO A 24 -40.65 25.94 1.01
C PRO A 24 -40.14 27.20 0.29
N THR A 25 -39.05 27.81 0.76
CA THR A 25 -38.39 28.93 0.07
C THR A 25 -37.41 28.47 -1.01
N TYR A 26 -36.99 27.20 -0.97
CA TYR A 26 -36.22 26.56 -2.03
C TYR A 26 -37.16 26.15 -3.16
N TYR A 27 -37.42 27.09 -4.08
CA TYR A 27 -38.21 26.83 -5.28
C TYR A 27 -37.47 25.79 -6.14
N TYR A 28 -38.11 24.62 -6.34
CA TYR A 28 -37.65 23.56 -7.24
C TYR A 28 -37.19 24.16 -8.57
N LYS A 29 -35.88 24.18 -8.81
CA LYS A 29 -35.32 24.72 -10.05
C LYS A 29 -35.25 23.67 -11.16
N ASP A 30 -35.47 22.39 -10.81
CA ASP A 30 -35.50 21.30 -11.78
C ASP A 30 -36.90 20.67 -11.85
N PRO A 31 -37.66 20.91 -12.95
CA PRO A 31 -39.00 20.36 -13.13
C PRO A 31 -39.00 18.84 -13.38
N ASN A 32 -37.84 18.21 -13.58
CA ASN A 32 -37.72 16.78 -13.85
C ASN A 32 -37.47 15.94 -12.61
N CYS A 33 -37.56 16.50 -11.41
CA CYS A 33 -37.33 15.71 -10.22
C CYS A 33 -38.55 14.87 -9.83
N SER A 34 -38.59 13.64 -10.32
CA SER A 34 -39.57 12.65 -9.89
C SER A 34 -39.16 12.09 -8.52
N ILE A 35 -39.86 12.51 -7.47
CA ILE A 35 -39.82 11.81 -6.19
C ILE A 35 -40.56 10.49 -6.40
N THR A 36 -39.91 9.42 -6.02
CA THR A 36 -40.40 8.06 -6.15
C THR A 36 -41.26 7.67 -4.94
N ASP A 37 -42.20 6.75 -5.15
CA ASP A 37 -43.18 6.38 -4.12
C ASP A 37 -42.52 5.82 -2.84
N ASP A 38 -41.37 5.14 -2.94
CA ASP A 38 -40.67 4.64 -1.74
C ASP A 38 -39.96 5.73 -0.96
N ALA A 39 -39.47 6.78 -1.62
CA ALA A 39 -38.96 7.96 -0.93
C ALA A 39 -40.09 8.66 -0.16
N VAL A 40 -41.29 8.73 -0.75
CA VAL A 40 -42.49 9.24 -0.08
C VAL A 40 -42.90 8.34 1.08
N ASN A 41 -42.88 7.01 0.91
CA ASN A 41 -43.19 6.07 1.98
C ASN A 41 -42.17 6.13 3.12
N PHE A 42 -40.88 6.28 2.82
CA PHE A 42 -39.83 6.50 3.81
C PHE A 42 -40.02 7.81 4.58
N LEU A 43 -40.35 8.90 3.87
CA LEU A 43 -40.70 10.20 4.48
C LEU A 43 -41.97 10.12 5.36
N ASN A 44 -42.92 9.26 4.98
CA ASN A 44 -44.15 9.04 5.73
C ASN A 44 -43.91 8.17 6.99
N LEU A 45 -43.07 7.13 6.88
CA LEU A 45 -42.64 6.27 8.00
C LEU A 45 -41.82 7.03 9.05
N THR A 46 -41.05 8.02 8.61
CA THR A 46 -40.29 8.92 9.50
C THR A 46 -41.12 10.11 10.02
N GLY A 47 -42.45 10.06 9.79
CA GLY A 47 -43.43 11.14 9.91
C GLY A 47 -43.25 12.12 11.08
N THR A 48 -43.34 13.41 10.78
CA THR A 48 -43.41 14.58 11.70
C THR A 48 -42.30 14.75 12.75
N GLN A 49 -41.48 13.73 13.01
CA GLN A 49 -40.52 13.72 14.11
C GLN A 49 -39.19 14.39 13.76
N TYR A 50 -38.82 14.41 12.47
CA TYR A 50 -37.58 15.04 12.01
C TYR A 50 -37.88 16.44 11.47
N LYS A 51 -37.47 17.46 12.24
CA LYS A 51 -37.73 18.88 11.93
C LYS A 51 -36.68 19.49 10.99
N SER A 52 -35.69 18.73 10.53
CA SER A 52 -34.57 19.26 9.73
C SER A 52 -34.06 18.28 8.69
N LEU A 53 -33.66 18.81 7.52
CA LEU A 53 -32.98 18.10 6.43
C LEU A 53 -31.76 17.29 6.93
N ARG A 54 -31.04 17.79 7.93
CA ARG A 54 -29.89 17.07 8.53
C ARG A 54 -30.28 15.77 9.20
N GLN A 55 -31.40 15.75 9.93
CA GLN A 55 -31.90 14.55 10.57
C GLN A 55 -32.41 13.56 9.51
N PHE A 56 -33.08 14.05 8.47
CA PHE A 56 -33.48 13.22 7.34
C PHE A 56 -32.26 12.58 6.66
N ILE A 57 -31.22 13.35 6.31
CA ILE A 57 -29.99 12.80 5.70
C ILE A 57 -29.34 11.78 6.64
N THR A 58 -29.31 12.06 7.95
CA THR A 58 -28.76 11.12 8.93
C THR A 58 -29.55 9.80 8.93
N VAL A 59 -30.88 9.85 8.90
CA VAL A 59 -31.75 8.66 8.92
C VAL A 59 -31.73 7.93 7.58
N TYR A 60 -31.74 8.66 6.45
CA TYR A 60 -31.59 8.10 5.10
C TYR A 60 -30.24 7.40 4.94
N CYS A 61 -29.17 8.01 5.44
CA CYS A 61 -27.84 7.38 5.42
C CYS A 61 -27.68 6.24 6.41
N LEU A 62 -28.60 6.08 7.36
CA LEU A 62 -28.68 4.92 8.24
C LEU A 62 -29.59 3.82 7.66
N ASN A 63 -30.57 4.18 6.82
CA ASN A 63 -31.61 3.28 6.32
C ASN A 63 -32.15 3.79 4.97
N PRO A 64 -31.43 3.65 3.86
CA PRO A 64 -31.91 4.10 2.55
C PRO A 64 -33.08 3.20 2.10
N PRO A 65 -33.96 3.68 1.19
CA PRO A 65 -35.10 2.92 0.70
C PRO A 65 -34.66 1.60 0.06
N SER A 66 -35.51 0.58 0.14
CA SER A 66 -35.21 -0.81 -0.25
C SER A 66 -34.84 -1.02 -1.72
N GLU A 67 -35.07 -0.03 -2.57
CA GLU A 67 -34.68 -0.05 -3.99
C GLU A 67 -33.20 0.34 -4.20
N ASP A 68 -32.59 1.06 -3.24
CA ASP A 68 -31.13 1.04 -3.10
C ASP A 68 -30.78 -0.35 -2.55
N ILE A 69 -29.87 -1.07 -3.21
CA ILE A 69 -29.52 -2.49 -2.98
C ILE A 69 -29.13 -2.81 -1.50
N CYS A 70 -29.03 -1.80 -0.64
CA CYS A 70 -28.46 -1.84 0.69
C CYS A 70 -29.46 -1.21 1.68
N PRO A 71 -30.36 -1.99 2.31
CA PRO A 71 -31.45 -1.45 3.13
C PRO A 71 -30.97 -0.68 4.37
N PHE A 72 -29.72 -0.83 4.81
CA PHE A 72 -29.17 -0.10 5.96
C PHE A 72 -27.78 0.44 5.65
N GLY A 73 -27.54 1.72 5.93
CA GLY A 73 -26.20 2.31 5.90
C GLY A 73 -25.60 2.58 4.51
N PHE A 74 -24.26 2.67 4.51
CA PHE A 74 -23.48 2.72 3.26
C PHE A 74 -23.57 1.40 2.53
N CYS A 75 -23.74 1.45 1.21
CA CYS A 75 -23.74 0.25 0.40
C CYS A 75 -22.41 -0.50 0.53
N PRO A 76 -22.39 -1.70 1.15
CA PRO A 76 -21.14 -2.39 1.42
C PRO A 76 -20.49 -2.76 0.09
N ASN A 77 -19.20 -2.42 -0.03
CA ASN A 77 -18.36 -2.98 -1.09
C ASN A 77 -17.36 -3.95 -0.45
N PRO A 78 -17.77 -5.21 -0.21
CA PRO A 78 -16.96 -6.20 0.50
C PRO A 78 -15.63 -6.52 -0.21
N ASP A 79 -15.55 -6.35 -1.53
CA ASP A 79 -14.34 -6.64 -2.31
C ASP A 79 -13.28 -5.53 -2.20
N ILE A 80 -13.69 -4.30 -1.86
CA ILE A 80 -12.78 -3.15 -1.74
C ILE A 80 -12.41 -2.88 -0.29
N ALA A 81 -13.42 -2.79 0.57
CA ALA A 81 -13.24 -2.37 1.96
C ALA A 81 -13.62 -3.44 2.96
N GLY A 82 -13.92 -4.66 2.51
CA GLY A 82 -14.33 -5.73 3.41
C GLY A 82 -13.28 -6.09 4.46
N PRO A 83 -13.70 -6.59 5.64
CA PRO A 83 -12.81 -6.84 6.77
C PRO A 83 -11.66 -7.79 6.42
N LEU A 84 -11.93 -8.82 5.61
CA LEU A 84 -10.89 -9.76 5.16
C LEU A 84 -9.89 -9.12 4.19
N VAL A 85 -10.33 -8.23 3.30
CA VAL A 85 -9.44 -7.49 2.40
C VAL A 85 -8.53 -6.57 3.22
N ARG A 86 -9.08 -5.84 4.19
CA ARG A 86 -8.30 -4.97 5.08
C ARG A 86 -7.28 -5.77 5.89
N PHE A 87 -7.75 -6.81 6.61
CA PHE A 87 -6.90 -7.68 7.42
C PHE A 87 -5.76 -8.30 6.60
N SER A 88 -6.08 -8.81 5.41
CA SER A 88 -5.11 -9.40 4.50
C SER A 88 -4.04 -8.38 4.06
N ASN A 89 -4.45 -7.16 3.69
CA ASN A 89 -3.50 -6.09 3.37
C ASN A 89 -2.62 -5.70 4.57
N TYR A 90 -3.16 -5.70 5.80
CA TYR A 90 -2.38 -5.43 7.01
C TYR A 90 -1.28 -6.47 7.22
N VAL A 91 -1.66 -7.75 7.17
CA VAL A 91 -0.74 -8.86 7.37
C VAL A 91 0.29 -8.91 6.25
N THR A 92 -0.12 -8.78 4.99
CA THR A 92 0.81 -8.76 3.85
C THR A 92 1.76 -7.58 3.92
N GLY A 93 1.29 -6.37 4.19
CA GLY A 93 2.16 -5.19 4.36
C GLY A 93 3.18 -5.40 5.49
N PHE A 94 2.75 -5.93 6.63
CA PHE A 94 3.64 -6.25 7.74
C PHE A 94 4.65 -7.36 7.43
N CYS A 95 4.25 -8.40 6.70
CA CYS A 95 5.16 -9.46 6.29
C CYS A 95 6.18 -8.96 5.26
N LEU A 96 5.74 -8.19 4.26
CA LEU A 96 6.61 -7.64 3.22
C LEU A 96 7.64 -6.68 3.79
N ILE A 97 7.28 -5.83 4.75
CA ILE A 97 8.26 -4.95 5.39
C ILE A 97 9.30 -5.74 6.18
N ILE A 98 8.93 -6.83 6.86
CA ILE A 98 9.87 -7.74 7.51
C ILE A 98 10.82 -8.35 6.46
N LEU A 99 10.29 -8.86 5.35
CA LEU A 99 11.10 -9.45 4.29
C LEU A 99 12.10 -8.44 3.71
N ILE A 100 11.66 -7.21 3.45
CA ILE A 100 12.54 -6.13 2.96
C ILE A 100 13.67 -5.83 3.96
N PHE A 101 13.36 -5.84 5.26
CA PHE A 101 14.31 -5.49 6.32
C PHE A 101 15.22 -6.61 6.79
N TYR A 102 14.87 -7.87 6.57
CA TYR A 102 15.67 -9.00 7.06
C TYR A 102 16.19 -9.91 5.95
N LEU A 103 15.65 -9.82 4.73
CA LEU A 103 16.04 -10.69 3.62
C LEU A 103 16.36 -9.87 2.34
N PRO A 104 17.51 -9.17 2.30
CA PRO A 104 17.87 -8.28 1.19
C PRO A 104 17.87 -8.96 -0.18
N LYS A 105 18.17 -10.27 -0.23
CA LYS A 105 18.18 -11.08 -1.45
C LYS A 105 16.79 -11.19 -2.11
N ARG A 106 15.70 -11.11 -1.33
CA ARG A 106 14.32 -11.24 -1.83
C ARG A 106 13.57 -9.91 -1.91
N VAL A 107 14.27 -8.79 -1.76
CA VAL A 107 13.67 -7.45 -1.84
C VAL A 107 13.01 -7.21 -3.21
N LYS A 108 13.57 -7.77 -4.29
CA LYS A 108 13.00 -7.64 -5.64
C LYS A 108 11.62 -8.29 -5.74
N GLU A 109 11.45 -9.48 -5.18
CA GLU A 109 10.17 -10.20 -5.14
C GLU A 109 9.16 -9.45 -4.27
N ALA A 110 9.56 -9.04 -3.07
CA ALA A 110 8.71 -8.27 -2.17
C ALA A 110 8.26 -6.93 -2.77
N TYR A 111 9.15 -6.26 -3.53
CA TYR A 111 8.82 -5.04 -4.27
C TYR A 111 7.74 -5.29 -5.32
N TRP A 112 7.89 -6.30 -6.17
CA TRP A 112 6.89 -6.58 -7.22
C TRP A 112 5.56 -7.04 -6.63
N ALA A 113 5.58 -7.88 -5.58
CA ALA A 113 4.38 -8.27 -4.87
C ALA A 113 3.62 -7.05 -4.31
N GLN A 114 4.34 -6.13 -3.64
CA GLN A 114 3.73 -4.91 -3.12
C GLN A 114 3.17 -4.01 -4.24
N MET A 115 3.93 -3.81 -5.32
CA MET A 115 3.48 -2.98 -6.44
C MET A 115 2.22 -3.59 -7.08
N LEU A 116 2.17 -4.90 -7.27
CA LEU A 116 1.00 -5.58 -7.84
C LEU A 116 -0.24 -5.38 -6.96
N ILE A 117 -0.13 -5.56 -5.64
CA ILE A 117 -1.24 -5.29 -4.70
C ILE A 117 -1.68 -3.83 -4.78
N THR A 118 -0.72 -2.91 -4.78
CA THR A 118 -0.98 -1.46 -4.83
C THR A 118 -1.72 -1.07 -6.10
N TYR A 119 -1.27 -1.55 -7.26
CA TYR A 119 -1.93 -1.27 -8.53
C TYR A 119 -3.28 -1.94 -8.67
N SER A 120 -3.45 -3.17 -8.19
CA SER A 120 -4.75 -3.83 -8.17
C SER A 120 -5.76 -3.02 -7.37
N LEU A 121 -5.39 -2.53 -6.17
CA LEU A 121 -6.26 -1.67 -5.37
C LEU A 121 -6.57 -0.33 -6.08
N LEU A 122 -5.55 0.36 -6.60
CA LEU A 122 -5.74 1.65 -7.28
C LEU A 122 -6.59 1.50 -8.55
N LEU A 123 -6.39 0.43 -9.32
CA LEU A 123 -7.14 0.16 -10.55
C LEU A 123 -8.58 -0.20 -10.23
N THR A 124 -8.82 -1.11 -9.28
CA THR A 124 -10.19 -1.46 -8.84
C THR A 124 -10.92 -0.21 -8.34
N CYS A 125 -10.27 0.62 -7.52
CA CYS A 125 -10.83 1.90 -7.07
C CYS A 125 -11.17 2.81 -8.26
N GLY A 126 -10.23 3.01 -9.20
CA GLY A 126 -10.45 3.84 -10.38
C GLY A 126 -11.62 3.35 -11.24
N VAL A 127 -11.72 2.05 -11.49
CA VAL A 127 -12.83 1.45 -12.26
C VAL A 127 -14.15 1.64 -11.54
N SER A 128 -14.22 1.37 -10.23
CA SER A 128 -15.45 1.55 -9.44
C SER A 128 -15.86 3.02 -9.33
N LEU A 129 -14.91 3.96 -9.33
CA LEU A 129 -15.19 5.40 -9.40
C LEU A 129 -15.77 5.80 -10.75
N ILE A 130 -15.21 5.31 -11.86
CA ILE A 130 -15.71 5.61 -13.21
C ILE A 130 -17.15 5.10 -13.37
N ARG A 131 -17.47 3.96 -12.75
CA ARG A 131 -18.83 3.39 -12.76
C ARG A 131 -19.80 4.06 -11.78
N GLY A 132 -19.32 4.92 -10.89
CA GLY A 132 -20.15 5.52 -9.83
C GLY A 132 -20.64 4.50 -8.80
N GLU A 133 -20.02 3.32 -8.72
CA GLU A 133 -20.39 2.24 -7.79
C GLU A 133 -19.72 2.40 -6.41
N LEU A 134 -18.74 3.29 -6.30
CA LEU A 134 -17.96 3.49 -5.09
C LEU A 134 -18.49 4.68 -4.29
N THR A 135 -18.73 4.48 -3.00
CA THR A 135 -19.00 5.60 -2.08
C THR A 135 -17.69 6.33 -1.75
N ARG A 136 -17.77 7.62 -1.42
CA ARG A 136 -16.59 8.43 -1.05
C ARG A 136 -15.84 7.82 0.14
N TYR A 137 -16.56 7.23 1.08
CA TYR A 137 -16.01 6.53 2.22
C TYR A 137 -15.12 5.34 1.82
N HIS A 138 -15.62 4.45 0.97
CA HIS A 138 -14.85 3.29 0.50
C HIS A 138 -13.60 3.70 -0.28
N ALA A 139 -13.67 4.79 -1.06
CA ALA A 139 -12.51 5.36 -1.72
C ALA A 139 -11.45 5.81 -0.71
N ILE A 140 -11.83 6.56 0.33
CA ILE A 140 -10.91 7.03 1.38
C ILE A 140 -10.27 5.87 2.14
N VAL A 141 -11.03 4.83 2.49
CA VAL A 141 -10.50 3.62 3.15
C VAL A 141 -9.45 2.96 2.27
N LEU A 142 -9.74 2.75 0.98
CA LEU A 142 -8.79 2.13 0.05
C LEU A 142 -7.53 2.98 -0.14
N ILE A 143 -7.67 4.29 -0.30
CA ILE A 143 -6.55 5.24 -0.39
C ILE A 143 -5.69 5.15 0.88
N SER A 144 -6.31 5.01 2.05
CA SER A 144 -5.61 4.83 3.32
C SER A 144 -4.85 3.51 3.39
N ILE A 145 -5.43 2.42 2.88
CA ILE A 145 -4.76 1.11 2.76
C ILE A 145 -3.55 1.20 1.80
N VAL A 146 -3.72 1.86 0.65
CA VAL A 146 -2.64 2.09 -0.31
C VAL A 146 -1.53 2.95 0.29
N CYS A 147 -1.83 3.87 1.20
CA CYS A 147 -0.87 4.66 1.97
C CYS A 147 -0.19 3.85 3.11
N SER A 148 0.02 2.54 2.90
CA SER A 148 0.69 1.67 3.86
C SER A 148 2.14 2.10 4.11
N PRO A 149 2.72 1.76 5.29
CA PRO A 149 4.12 2.04 5.58
C PRO A 149 5.10 1.48 4.54
N VAL A 150 4.77 0.37 3.89
CA VAL A 150 5.59 -0.24 2.83
C VAL A 150 5.65 0.65 1.59
N ASN A 151 4.51 1.19 1.16
CA ASN A 151 4.45 2.08 0.00
C ASN A 151 5.14 3.41 0.30
N VAL A 152 4.94 3.97 1.48
CA VAL A 152 5.68 5.17 1.94
C VAL A 152 7.18 4.90 1.96
N TYR A 153 7.60 3.72 2.43
CA TYR A 153 9.00 3.29 2.42
C TYR A 153 9.57 3.22 0.99
N PHE A 154 8.87 2.59 0.05
CA PHE A 154 9.31 2.54 -1.35
C PHE A 154 9.36 3.91 -2.01
N THR A 155 8.39 4.78 -1.76
CA THR A 155 8.38 6.16 -2.25
C THR A 155 9.57 6.95 -1.70
N GLY A 156 9.81 6.89 -0.39
CA GLY A 156 10.94 7.56 0.25
C GLY A 156 12.29 7.11 -0.29
N TYR A 157 12.47 5.80 -0.54
CA TYR A 157 13.69 5.28 -1.14
C TYR A 157 13.81 5.58 -2.64
N SER A 158 12.70 5.62 -3.38
CA SER A 158 12.71 6.04 -4.80
C SER A 158 13.14 7.48 -4.95
N ILE A 159 12.73 8.35 -4.03
CA ILE A 159 13.22 9.73 -3.88
C ILE A 159 14.70 9.68 -3.49
N ARG A 160 15.07 8.99 -2.41
CA ARG A 160 16.45 8.92 -1.93
C ARG A 160 17.46 8.43 -2.99
N ALA A 161 17.03 7.57 -3.91
CA ALA A 161 17.84 7.02 -5.00
C ALA A 161 18.51 8.09 -5.88
N PHE A 162 17.99 9.32 -5.91
CA PHE A 162 18.61 10.43 -6.63
C PHE A 162 19.91 10.92 -5.99
N TRP A 163 20.12 10.75 -4.68
CA TRP A 163 21.25 11.34 -3.96
C TRP A 163 22.37 10.38 -3.58
N GLY A 164 22.25 9.07 -3.82
CA GLY A 164 23.35 8.14 -3.54
C GLY A 164 22.95 6.70 -3.30
N THR A 165 23.92 5.91 -2.86
CA THR A 165 23.73 4.49 -2.55
C THR A 165 22.88 4.32 -1.30
N HIS A 166 22.06 3.28 -1.31
CA HIS A 166 21.14 2.98 -0.22
C HIS A 166 20.81 1.50 -0.17
N ARG A 167 20.10 1.09 0.88
CA ARG A 167 19.76 -0.32 1.09
C ARG A 167 19.03 -0.99 -0.08
N LEU A 168 18.12 -0.25 -0.73
CA LEU A 168 17.33 -0.76 -1.86
C LEU A 168 18.02 -0.58 -3.22
N ASP A 169 19.34 -0.40 -3.29
CA ASP A 169 20.03 -0.07 -4.56
C ASP A 169 19.87 -1.18 -5.60
N ALA A 170 19.79 -2.44 -5.14
CA ALA A 170 19.50 -3.59 -6.01
C ALA A 170 18.13 -3.52 -6.72
N VAL A 171 17.17 -2.76 -6.18
CA VAL A 171 15.83 -2.64 -6.76
C VAL A 171 15.59 -1.27 -7.34
N LEU A 172 15.89 -0.20 -6.59
CA LEU A 172 15.59 1.19 -6.91
C LEU A 172 16.84 2.02 -7.23
N GLY A 173 18.00 1.38 -7.43
CA GLY A 173 19.26 2.08 -7.66
C GLY A 173 19.32 2.89 -8.95
N LYS A 174 20.46 3.55 -9.17
CA LYS A 174 20.64 4.54 -10.26
C LYS A 174 20.24 4.04 -11.65
N LYS A 175 20.47 2.76 -11.96
CA LYS A 175 20.17 2.16 -13.27
C LYS A 175 18.70 1.73 -13.43
N HIS A 176 17.90 1.72 -12.36
CA HIS A 176 16.53 1.19 -12.36
C HIS A 176 15.48 2.30 -12.46
N TYR A 177 15.50 3.06 -13.57
CA TYR A 177 14.54 4.17 -13.78
C TYR A 177 13.10 3.69 -13.89
N LEU A 178 12.84 2.60 -14.62
CA LEU A 178 11.48 2.08 -14.81
C LEU A 178 10.80 1.73 -13.48
N ARG A 179 11.51 1.06 -12.57
CA ARG A 179 10.97 0.70 -11.23
C ARG A 179 10.66 1.93 -10.38
N ARG A 180 11.46 2.98 -10.48
CA ARG A 180 11.16 4.27 -9.81
C ARG A 180 9.97 4.95 -10.45
N ALA A 181 9.86 4.95 -11.78
CA ALA A 181 8.72 5.50 -12.50
C ALA A 181 7.41 4.80 -12.11
N VAL A 182 7.43 3.48 -11.93
CA VAL A 182 6.29 2.70 -11.40
C VAL A 182 5.90 3.20 -9.99
N VAL A 183 6.84 3.35 -9.06
CA VAL A 183 6.51 3.88 -7.73
C VAL A 183 5.95 5.31 -7.80
N PHE A 184 6.52 6.19 -8.63
CA PHE A 184 6.01 7.55 -8.77
C PHE A 184 4.64 7.61 -9.46
N PHE A 185 4.38 6.72 -10.42
CA PHE A 185 3.08 6.64 -11.07
C PHE A 185 2.00 6.17 -10.09
N SER A 186 2.29 5.19 -9.23
CA SER A 186 1.32 4.79 -8.19
C SER A 186 1.03 5.92 -7.19
N VAL A 187 2.04 6.69 -6.80
CA VAL A 187 1.86 7.89 -5.97
C VAL A 187 1.03 8.96 -6.70
N ALA A 188 1.28 9.20 -7.98
CA ALA A 188 0.51 10.17 -8.76
C ALA A 188 -0.97 9.77 -8.88
N VAL A 189 -1.26 8.49 -9.16
CA VAL A 189 -2.63 7.96 -9.20
C VAL A 189 -3.27 8.05 -7.81
N TRP A 190 -2.54 7.70 -6.75
CA TRP A 190 -3.02 7.84 -5.38
C TRP A 190 -3.39 9.29 -5.02
N ILE A 191 -2.54 10.26 -5.36
CA ILE A 191 -2.83 11.69 -5.18
C ILE A 191 -4.05 12.10 -6.01
N ALA A 192 -4.17 11.65 -7.25
CA ALA A 192 -5.30 11.99 -8.12
C ALA A 192 -6.63 11.49 -7.53
N ILE A 193 -6.68 10.23 -7.05
CA ILE A 193 -7.87 9.67 -6.40
C ILE A 193 -8.15 10.42 -5.08
N LEU A 194 -7.12 10.74 -4.30
CA LEU A 194 -7.26 11.54 -3.08
C LEU A 194 -7.89 12.90 -3.37
N VAL A 195 -7.35 13.65 -4.33
CA VAL A 195 -7.88 14.94 -4.76
C VAL A 195 -9.31 14.78 -5.25
N TYR A 196 -9.60 13.78 -6.08
CA TYR A 196 -10.95 13.49 -6.55
C TYR A 196 -11.92 13.22 -5.40
N ALA A 197 -11.51 12.47 -4.38
CA ALA A 197 -12.33 12.22 -3.18
C ALA A 197 -12.60 13.47 -2.34
N TYR A 198 -11.76 14.50 -2.45
CA TYR A 198 -11.95 15.78 -1.75
C TYR A 198 -12.63 16.87 -2.58
N LEU A 199 -12.80 16.66 -3.89
CA LEU A 199 -13.50 17.64 -4.71
C LEU A 199 -14.97 17.75 -4.25
N PRO A 200 -15.54 18.97 -4.30
CA PRO A 200 -16.96 19.18 -4.05
C PRO A 200 -17.86 18.28 -4.92
N HIS A 201 -19.05 17.96 -4.40
CA HIS A 201 -20.05 17.09 -5.04
C HIS A 201 -20.31 17.42 -6.53
N HIS A 202 -20.40 18.70 -6.90
CA HIS A 202 -20.65 19.09 -8.28
C HIS A 202 -19.55 18.70 -9.29
N TYR A 203 -18.37 18.29 -8.82
CA TYR A 203 -17.29 17.76 -9.65
C TYR A 203 -17.11 16.24 -9.55
N THR A 204 -17.85 15.56 -8.67
CA THR A 204 -17.61 14.15 -8.35
C THR A 204 -18.86 13.32 -8.49
N LYS A 205 -18.71 12.07 -8.94
CA LYS A 205 -19.80 11.10 -9.00
C LYS A 205 -19.46 9.95 -8.05
N PHE A 206 -20.01 10.00 -6.85
CA PHE A 206 -19.92 8.91 -5.87
C PHE A 206 -21.28 8.26 -5.70
N ALA A 207 -21.29 6.96 -5.40
CA ALA A 207 -22.49 6.33 -4.87
C ALA A 207 -22.85 7.00 -3.53
N GLN A 208 -24.14 7.27 -3.32
CA GLN A 208 -24.68 7.88 -2.09
C GLN A 208 -24.00 9.22 -1.73
N ASP A 209 -23.83 10.13 -2.70
CA ASP A 209 -23.17 11.44 -2.46
C ASP A 209 -23.88 12.29 -1.38
N SER A 210 -25.17 12.02 -1.16
CA SER A 210 -25.98 12.61 -0.09
C SER A 210 -25.49 12.24 1.31
N CYS A 211 -24.80 11.11 1.47
CA CYS A 211 -24.26 10.63 2.73
C CYS A 211 -22.92 11.26 3.06
N ARG A 212 -22.95 12.60 3.10
CA ARG A 212 -21.82 13.45 3.35
C ARG A 212 -21.50 13.52 4.84
N TRP A 213 -20.46 12.80 5.23
CA TRP A 213 -19.83 12.96 6.53
C TRP A 213 -18.62 13.87 6.40
N ASP A 214 -18.86 15.18 6.40
CA ASP A 214 -17.78 16.19 6.47
C ASP A 214 -16.82 15.88 7.62
N SER A 215 -17.35 15.40 8.74
CA SER A 215 -16.58 14.97 9.91
C SER A 215 -15.68 13.76 9.68
N VAL A 216 -16.07 12.80 8.84
CA VAL A 216 -15.28 11.58 8.56
C VAL A 216 -14.19 11.88 7.55
N ALA A 217 -14.49 12.63 6.49
CA ALA A 217 -13.47 13.07 5.54
C ALA A 217 -12.43 13.99 6.22
N GLU A 218 -12.86 14.88 7.11
CA GLU A 218 -11.98 15.67 7.97
C GLU A 218 -11.18 14.81 8.96
N ALA A 219 -11.80 13.82 9.61
CA ALA A 219 -11.12 12.92 10.55
C ALA A 219 -10.07 12.04 9.86
N PHE A 220 -10.36 11.54 8.65
CA PHE A 220 -9.36 10.85 7.83
C PHE A 220 -8.26 11.82 7.39
N PHE A 221 -8.57 13.04 6.97
CA PHE A 221 -7.56 14.02 6.56
C PHE A 221 -6.61 14.37 7.72
N LEU A 222 -7.16 14.72 8.89
CA LEU A 222 -6.40 15.05 10.09
C LEU A 222 -5.65 13.83 10.64
N GLY A 223 -6.24 12.64 10.55
CA GLY A 223 -5.62 11.41 11.05
C GLY A 223 -4.60 10.77 10.09
N SER A 224 -4.47 11.25 8.85
CA SER A 224 -3.48 10.73 7.89
C SER A 224 -2.09 10.73 8.54
N PRO A 225 -1.31 9.63 8.48
CA PRO A 225 -0.01 9.54 9.14
C PRO A 225 1.00 10.63 8.74
N LEU A 226 0.77 11.28 7.58
CA LEU A 226 1.54 12.45 7.13
C LEU A 226 1.16 13.74 7.87
N ILE A 227 -0.11 13.89 8.25
CA ILE A 227 -0.69 15.07 8.91
C ILE A 227 -0.83 14.85 10.42
N PHE A 228 -0.77 13.60 10.89
CA PHE A 228 -0.92 13.21 12.28
C PHE A 228 -0.03 14.00 13.27
N PRO A 229 1.26 14.29 12.99
CA PRO A 229 2.07 15.11 13.90
C PRO A 229 1.48 16.52 14.10
N ILE A 230 0.80 17.05 13.09
CA ILE A 230 0.14 18.36 13.09
C ILE A 230 -1.23 18.25 13.76
N ALA A 231 -2.00 17.20 13.46
CA ALA A 231 -3.31 16.96 14.06
C ALA A 231 -3.24 16.62 15.56
N LEU A 232 -2.12 16.05 16.03
CA LEU A 232 -1.82 15.80 17.44
C LEU A 232 -1.89 17.08 18.29
N ALA A 233 -1.67 18.25 17.68
CA ALA A 233 -1.76 19.54 18.36
C ALA A 233 -3.21 20.02 18.56
N SER A 234 -4.20 19.39 17.91
CA SER A 234 -5.61 19.78 18.03
C SER A 234 -6.28 19.04 19.19
N ALA A 235 -6.70 19.77 20.22
CA ALA A 235 -7.06 19.25 21.55
C ALA A 235 -8.35 18.40 21.63
N LYS A 236 -9.07 18.17 20.52
CA LYS A 236 -10.44 17.63 20.56
C LYS A 236 -10.54 16.10 20.62
N LEU A 237 -9.44 15.37 20.38
CA LEU A 237 -9.43 13.89 20.30
C LEU A 237 -8.73 13.20 21.48
N TYR A 238 -8.58 13.86 22.63
CA TYR A 238 -7.62 13.50 23.68
C TYR A 238 -7.76 12.07 24.27
N ARG A 239 -8.97 11.52 24.38
CA ARG A 239 -9.19 10.25 25.11
C ARG A 239 -8.65 9.04 24.35
N ASP A 240 -8.94 8.92 23.07
CA ASP A 240 -8.46 7.82 22.23
C ASP A 240 -6.99 8.04 21.84
N LEU A 241 -6.55 9.30 21.77
CA LEU A 241 -5.18 9.69 21.46
C LEU A 241 -4.14 9.19 22.48
N VAL A 242 -4.51 9.06 23.76
CA VAL A 242 -3.59 8.58 24.81
C VAL A 242 -3.13 7.15 24.54
N ALA A 243 -4.04 6.28 24.07
CA ALA A 243 -3.70 4.92 23.69
C ALA A 243 -2.74 4.90 22.48
N PHE A 244 -2.96 5.77 21.49
CA PHE A 244 -2.09 5.89 20.32
C PHE A 244 -0.73 6.48 20.62
N LEU A 245 -0.64 7.38 21.60
CA LEU A 245 0.61 8.00 22.01
C LEU A 245 1.47 7.10 22.88
N ALA A 246 0.88 6.14 23.59
CA ALA A 246 1.63 5.24 24.47
C ALA A 246 2.78 4.53 23.73
N LEU A 247 2.51 4.00 22.54
CA LEU A 247 3.49 3.21 21.79
C LEU A 247 4.65 4.07 21.22
N PRO A 248 4.42 5.22 20.55
CA PRO A 248 5.47 6.17 20.20
C PRO A 248 6.26 6.67 21.43
N VAL A 249 5.59 6.98 22.55
CA VAL A 249 6.26 7.43 23.78
C VAL A 249 7.20 6.35 24.31
N ILE A 250 6.76 5.09 24.37
CA ILE A 250 7.60 3.96 24.78
C ILE A 250 8.82 3.84 23.85
N VAL A 251 8.63 3.97 22.54
CA VAL A 251 9.72 3.93 21.56
C VAL A 251 10.68 5.11 21.74
N ILE A 252 10.18 6.32 21.97
CA ILE A 252 11.01 7.52 22.23
C ILE A 252 11.83 7.33 23.52
N VAL A 253 11.22 6.87 24.60
CA VAL A 253 11.91 6.59 25.87
C VAL A 253 12.99 5.53 25.66
N ALA A 254 12.71 4.47 24.91
CA ALA A 254 13.69 3.46 24.56
C ALA A 254 14.85 4.01 23.71
N TRP A 255 14.57 4.93 22.77
CA TRP A 255 15.60 5.67 22.01
C TRP A 255 16.45 6.55 22.92
N VAL A 256 15.86 7.35 23.80
CA VAL A 256 16.60 8.19 24.75
C VAL A 256 17.51 7.32 25.61
N PHE A 257 17.00 6.21 26.15
CA PHE A 257 17.80 5.28 26.94
C PHE A 257 18.96 4.67 26.14
N ALA A 258 18.72 4.24 24.90
CA ALA A 258 19.76 3.71 24.01
C ALA A 258 20.84 4.76 23.71
N ILE A 259 20.44 6.01 23.41
CA ILE A 259 21.35 7.14 23.18
C ILE A 259 22.21 7.40 24.43
N VAL A 260 21.59 7.47 25.61
CA VAL A 260 22.29 7.75 26.88
C VAL A 260 23.32 6.65 27.18
N ARG A 261 22.98 5.37 26.98
CA ARG A 261 23.92 4.26 27.21
C ARG A 261 25.07 4.27 26.21
N LYS A 262 24.82 4.63 24.95
CA LYS A 262 25.85 4.67 23.90
C LYS A 262 26.54 6.02 23.73
N ARG A 263 26.29 6.98 24.63
CA ARG A 263 26.80 8.35 24.50
C ARG A 263 28.31 8.43 24.27
N LYS A 264 29.11 7.60 24.96
CA LYS A 264 30.58 7.61 24.84
C LYS A 264 31.06 7.10 23.47
N GLU A 265 30.29 6.20 22.84
CA GLU A 265 30.60 5.66 21.52
C GLU A 265 30.11 6.59 20.40
N ILE A 266 29.00 7.29 20.63
CA ILE A 266 28.41 8.26 19.69
C ILE A 266 29.23 9.56 19.66
N TRP A 267 29.62 10.04 20.85
CA TRP A 267 30.39 11.25 21.08
C TRP A 267 31.72 10.90 21.77
N PRO A 268 32.75 10.52 21.00
CA PRO A 268 34.07 10.26 21.57
C PRO A 268 34.63 11.54 22.22
N PRO A 269 35.40 11.39 23.32
CA PRO A 269 36.01 12.53 24.00
C PRO A 269 36.95 13.28 23.04
N GLY A 270 36.83 14.60 22.98
CA GLY A 270 37.65 15.46 22.13
C GLY A 270 36.98 15.90 20.81
N GLU A 271 35.86 15.30 20.41
CA GLU A 271 35.05 15.85 19.31
C GLU A 271 34.04 16.89 19.84
N PRO A 272 33.81 18.02 19.14
CA PRO A 272 32.77 18.97 19.52
C PRO A 272 31.39 18.32 19.46
N TYR A 273 30.54 18.61 20.46
CA TYR A 273 29.18 18.09 20.51
C TYR A 273 28.37 18.62 19.33
N ARG A 274 28.28 17.83 18.25
CA ARG A 274 27.42 18.08 17.11
C ARG A 274 26.43 16.93 16.98
N PRO A 275 25.11 17.19 16.93
CA PRO A 275 24.11 16.15 16.74
C PRO A 275 24.20 15.60 15.31
N ARG A 276 25.06 14.60 15.12
CA ARG A 276 25.16 13.86 13.86
C ARG A 276 24.11 12.75 13.85
N PHE A 277 22.87 13.10 13.50
CA PHE A 277 21.74 12.14 13.45
C PHE A 277 22.08 10.85 12.71
N GLY A 278 22.82 10.92 11.59
CA GLY A 278 23.25 9.72 10.87
C GLY A 278 24.19 8.80 11.65
N ARG A 279 25.06 9.34 12.52
CA ARG A 279 25.96 8.56 13.38
C ARG A 279 25.16 7.91 14.51
N VAL A 280 24.28 8.68 15.17
CA VAL A 280 23.37 8.19 16.22
C VAL A 280 22.52 7.05 15.67
N TRP A 281 21.85 7.28 14.54
CA TRP A 281 21.00 6.30 13.88
C TRP A 281 21.77 5.03 13.53
N ARG A 282 22.90 5.17 12.81
CA ARG A 282 23.72 4.01 12.41
C ARG A 282 24.14 3.20 13.64
N LYS A 283 24.70 3.85 14.65
CA LYS A 283 25.22 3.18 15.84
C LYS A 283 24.12 2.47 16.63
N ILE A 284 22.99 3.13 16.85
CA ILE A 284 21.86 2.54 17.56
C ILE A 284 21.18 1.45 16.73
N SER A 285 21.03 1.63 15.42
CA SER A 285 20.43 0.62 14.54
C SER A 285 21.25 -0.67 14.50
N THR A 286 22.59 -0.57 14.56
CA THR A 286 23.47 -1.73 14.61
C THR A 286 23.41 -2.43 15.97
N ASP A 287 23.47 -1.68 17.08
CA ASP A 287 23.56 -2.26 18.43
C ASP A 287 22.17 -2.65 19.00
N TYR A 288 21.11 -1.98 18.55
CA TYR A 288 19.72 -2.13 19.00
C TYR A 288 18.77 -2.31 17.82
N MET A 289 19.00 -3.35 17.01
CA MET A 289 18.15 -3.68 15.87
C MET A 289 16.65 -3.80 16.23
N PHE A 290 16.32 -4.22 17.45
CA PHE A 290 14.92 -4.28 17.92
C PHE A 290 14.26 -2.91 18.04
N LEU A 291 15.03 -1.91 18.48
CA LEU A 291 14.54 -0.56 18.57
C LEU A 291 14.28 0.03 17.18
N GLN A 292 15.14 -0.29 16.20
CA GLN A 292 14.91 0.04 14.81
C GLN A 292 13.66 -0.68 14.26
N PHE A 293 13.49 -1.97 14.55
CA PHE A 293 12.30 -2.71 14.15
C PHE A 293 11.03 -2.07 14.73
N LEU A 294 11.01 -1.78 16.03
CA LEU A 294 9.86 -1.13 16.65
C LEU A 294 9.60 0.24 16.00
N SER A 295 10.60 1.10 15.88
CA SER A 295 10.39 2.47 15.43
C SER A 295 10.08 2.60 13.94
N VAL A 296 10.60 1.71 13.09
CA VAL A 296 10.47 1.82 11.63
C VAL A 296 9.39 0.91 11.07
N ILE A 297 9.14 -0.24 11.71
CA ILE A 297 8.20 -1.25 11.21
C ILE A 297 6.96 -1.32 12.09
N ALA A 298 7.12 -1.71 13.37
CA ALA A 298 5.98 -2.06 14.20
C ALA A 298 5.12 -0.84 14.55
N THR A 299 5.72 0.27 14.98
CA THR A 299 4.99 1.48 15.34
C THR A 299 4.23 2.09 14.16
N PRO A 300 4.87 2.34 12.99
CA PRO A 300 4.12 2.90 11.86
C PRO A 300 3.03 1.97 11.34
N THR A 301 3.26 0.65 11.36
CA THR A 301 2.23 -0.33 10.94
C THR A 301 1.06 -0.38 11.90
N ALA A 302 1.32 -0.48 13.21
CA ALA A 302 0.26 -0.48 14.22
C ALA A 302 -0.57 0.81 14.16
N TYR A 303 0.11 1.94 13.98
CA TYR A 303 -0.55 3.24 13.84
C TYR A 303 -1.43 3.29 12.58
N TRP A 304 -0.90 2.85 11.43
CA TRP A 304 -1.65 2.80 10.19
C TRP A 304 -2.88 1.87 10.27
N VAL A 305 -2.72 0.65 10.81
CA VAL A 305 -3.84 -0.29 11.00
C VAL A 305 -4.93 0.33 11.86
N ALA A 306 -4.55 0.91 12.99
CA ALA A 306 -5.53 1.48 13.90
C ALA A 306 -6.20 2.73 13.33
N TYR A 307 -5.48 3.54 12.56
CA TYR A 307 -6.05 4.67 11.83
C TYR A 307 -7.13 4.20 10.84
N VAL A 308 -6.85 3.18 10.02
CA VAL A 308 -7.84 2.65 9.07
C VAL A 308 -9.02 2.05 9.84
N GLU A 309 -8.77 1.25 10.87
CA GLU A 309 -9.85 0.60 11.63
C GLU A 309 -10.69 1.59 12.43
N ILE A 310 -10.14 2.66 13.02
CA ILE A 310 -10.97 3.71 13.66
C ILE A 310 -11.91 4.36 12.64
N GLY A 311 -11.38 4.62 11.45
CA GLY A 311 -12.18 5.12 10.34
C GLY A 311 -13.32 4.17 9.95
N VAL A 312 -13.16 2.86 10.18
CA VAL A 312 -14.21 1.85 9.95
C VAL A 312 -15.12 1.64 11.14
N PHE A 313 -14.60 1.58 12.36
CA PHE A 313 -15.39 1.40 13.57
C PHE A 313 -16.41 2.51 13.76
N ASN A 314 -16.15 3.72 13.27
CA ASN A 314 -17.14 4.80 13.30
C ASN A 314 -18.36 4.58 12.38
N GLN A 315 -18.37 3.49 11.58
CA GLN A 315 -19.49 3.03 10.76
C GLN A 315 -20.11 1.80 11.41
N TRP A 316 -20.99 2.00 12.40
CA TRP A 316 -21.38 0.95 13.37
C TRP A 316 -22.27 -0.17 12.78
N ASP A 317 -22.78 -0.06 11.55
CA ASP A 317 -23.79 -0.98 11.00
C ASP A 317 -23.53 -1.45 9.56
N ILE A 318 -22.26 -1.71 9.18
CA ILE A 318 -21.97 -2.30 7.86
C ILE A 318 -21.89 -3.82 7.96
N ASP A 319 -22.97 -4.50 7.57
CA ASP A 319 -22.96 -5.95 7.37
C ASP A 319 -22.20 -6.30 6.09
N TYR A 320 -21.03 -6.91 6.25
CA TYR A 320 -20.25 -7.41 5.13
C TYR A 320 -20.60 -8.87 4.82
N SER A 321 -21.09 -9.13 3.61
CA SER A 321 -21.16 -10.49 3.08
C SER A 321 -19.76 -10.99 2.69
N LEU A 322 -19.53 -12.29 2.91
CA LEU A 322 -18.31 -12.95 2.47
C LEU A 322 -18.34 -13.09 0.94
N THR A 323 -17.38 -12.50 0.25
CA THR A 323 -17.26 -12.60 -1.20
C THR A 323 -16.07 -13.45 -1.63
N PHE A 324 -16.11 -13.91 -2.88
CA PHE A 324 -14.98 -14.62 -3.48
C PHE A 324 -13.72 -13.75 -3.54
N GLY A 325 -13.87 -12.43 -3.81
CA GLY A 325 -12.74 -11.48 -3.81
C GLY A 325 -12.04 -11.41 -2.45
N GLN A 326 -12.81 -11.36 -1.36
CA GLN A 326 -12.25 -11.41 0.00
C GLN A 326 -11.42 -12.68 0.26
N LEU A 327 -11.93 -13.85 -0.14
CA LEU A 327 -11.22 -15.12 0.03
C LEU A 327 -9.93 -15.16 -0.79
N LEU A 328 -9.97 -14.73 -2.05
CA LEU A 328 -8.78 -14.66 -2.91
C LEU A 328 -7.70 -13.78 -2.30
N VAL A 329 -8.09 -12.63 -1.74
CA VAL A 329 -7.16 -11.72 -1.10
C VAL A 329 -6.53 -12.37 0.14
N VAL A 330 -7.26 -13.16 0.93
CA VAL A 330 -6.68 -13.94 2.05
C VAL A 330 -5.64 -14.95 1.55
N PHE A 331 -5.93 -15.68 0.46
CA PHE A 331 -4.95 -16.60 -0.12
C PHE A 331 -3.68 -15.90 -0.62
N SER A 332 -3.80 -14.68 -1.15
CA SER A 332 -2.63 -13.88 -1.57
C SER A 332 -1.68 -13.51 -0.41
N THR A 333 -2.18 -13.56 0.84
CA THR A 333 -1.39 -13.29 2.05
C THR A 333 -0.62 -14.51 2.56
N VAL A 334 -0.98 -15.72 2.13
CA VAL A 334 -0.32 -16.95 2.59
C VAL A 334 1.17 -17.00 2.20
N PRO A 335 1.59 -16.70 0.95
CA PRO A 335 3.01 -16.72 0.58
C PRO A 335 3.92 -15.82 1.45
N PRO A 336 3.63 -14.51 1.65
CA PRO A 336 4.49 -13.68 2.51
C PRO A 336 4.47 -14.13 3.97
N MET A 337 3.34 -14.69 4.46
CA MET A 337 3.29 -15.29 5.80
C MET A 337 4.20 -16.51 5.94
N ILE A 338 4.20 -17.44 4.97
CA ILE A 338 5.06 -18.61 4.97
C ILE A 338 6.53 -18.19 4.96
N GLU A 339 6.88 -17.19 4.15
CA GLU A 339 8.26 -16.69 4.07
C GLU A 339 8.74 -16.05 5.38
N VAL A 340 7.87 -15.26 6.03
CA VAL A 340 8.17 -14.75 7.37
C VAL A 340 8.20 -15.86 8.42
N GLY A 341 7.34 -16.87 8.29
CA GLY A 341 7.33 -18.05 9.15
C GLY A 341 8.64 -18.84 9.07
N ARG A 342 9.22 -18.96 7.87
CA ARG A 342 10.55 -19.55 7.66
C ARG A 342 11.67 -18.72 8.31
N LEU A 343 11.47 -17.42 8.49
CA LEU A 343 12.37 -16.55 9.23
C LEU A 343 12.17 -16.63 10.76
N ALA A 344 11.04 -17.15 11.25
CA ALA A 344 10.71 -17.14 12.68
C ALA A 344 11.77 -17.79 13.59
N PRO A 345 12.38 -18.96 13.25
CA PRO A 345 13.46 -19.52 14.07
C PRO A 345 14.69 -18.61 14.15
N ARG A 346 14.98 -17.86 13.08
CA ARG A 346 16.11 -16.91 13.04
C ARG A 346 15.78 -15.65 13.84
N LEU A 347 14.56 -15.11 13.66
CA LEU A 347 14.06 -13.98 14.44
C LEU A 347 14.02 -14.30 15.93
N TRP A 348 13.63 -15.51 16.30
CA TRP A 348 13.64 -15.98 17.69
C TRP A 348 15.04 -16.06 18.28
N ARG A 349 16.01 -16.66 17.55
CA ARG A 349 17.42 -16.66 17.98
C ARG A 349 17.97 -15.25 18.11
N TRP A 350 17.64 -14.38 17.16
CA TRP A 350 18.01 -12.97 17.21
C TRP A 350 17.41 -12.28 18.44
N PHE A 351 16.14 -12.51 18.75
CA PHE A 351 15.44 -11.95 19.90
C PHE A 351 16.08 -12.38 21.23
N ILE A 352 16.34 -13.69 21.38
CA ILE A 352 17.05 -14.22 22.56
C ILE A 352 18.45 -13.63 22.70
N ASN A 353 19.10 -13.31 21.59
CA ASN A 353 20.42 -12.69 21.56
C ASN A 353 20.39 -11.16 21.79
N ILE A 354 19.25 -10.53 22.07
CA ILE A 354 19.25 -9.11 22.43
C ILE A 354 19.92 -8.94 23.80
N HIS A 355 20.73 -7.89 23.97
CA HIS A 355 21.54 -7.68 25.19
C HIS A 355 20.71 -7.65 26.47
N TRP A 356 19.54 -7.01 26.47
CA TRP A 356 18.67 -6.96 27.66
C TRP A 356 18.01 -8.32 27.93
N VAL A 357 17.63 -9.07 26.88
CA VAL A 357 17.10 -10.44 27.03
C VAL A 357 18.17 -11.35 27.62
N ARG A 358 19.41 -11.26 27.13
CA ARG A 358 20.56 -11.98 27.70
C ARG A 358 20.82 -11.61 29.16
N TYR A 359 20.73 -10.31 29.49
CA TYR A 359 20.88 -9.82 30.86
C TYR A 359 19.81 -10.40 31.80
N ILE A 360 18.54 -10.43 31.37
CA ILE A 360 17.43 -10.99 32.16
C ILE A 360 17.51 -12.52 32.23
N THR A 361 17.89 -13.20 31.14
CA THR A 361 17.92 -14.66 31.06
C THR A 361 19.22 -15.29 31.60
N GLY A 362 20.20 -14.48 32.03
CA GLY A 362 21.48 -14.97 32.56
C GLY A 362 22.35 -15.72 31.55
N ARG A 363 22.03 -15.68 30.25
CA ARG A 363 22.81 -16.39 29.22
C ARG A 363 24.12 -15.67 28.95
N ARG A 364 25.24 -16.39 29.09
CA ARG A 364 26.56 -15.91 28.62
C ARG A 364 26.50 -15.59 27.13
N ALA A 365 27.23 -14.55 26.71
CA ALA A 365 27.26 -14.10 25.33
C ALA A 365 27.84 -15.20 24.42
N SER A 366 26.97 -15.98 23.77
CA SER A 366 27.32 -16.66 22.53
C SER A 366 27.57 -15.59 21.47
N ARG A 367 28.60 -15.79 20.62
CA ARG A 367 28.87 -14.94 19.46
C ARG A 367 27.54 -14.69 18.72
N VAL A 368 27.15 -13.42 18.61
CA VAL A 368 25.96 -13.05 17.84
C VAL A 368 26.28 -13.34 16.38
N PRO A 369 25.49 -14.15 15.67
CA PRO A 369 25.71 -14.37 14.26
C PRO A 369 25.69 -13.01 13.56
N GLY A 370 26.74 -12.72 12.78
CA GLY A 370 26.80 -11.47 12.02
C GLY A 370 25.59 -11.35 11.07
N PRO A 371 25.23 -10.14 10.62
CA PRO A 371 24.21 -9.95 9.57
C PRO A 371 24.46 -10.80 8.31
N GLU A 372 25.74 -11.07 8.01
CA GLU A 372 26.18 -11.93 6.92
C GLU A 372 25.85 -13.42 7.17
N GLU A 373 26.00 -13.89 8.40
CA GLU A 373 25.61 -15.26 8.80
C GLU A 373 24.08 -15.44 8.84
N MET A 374 23.32 -14.37 9.11
CA MET A 374 21.85 -14.39 8.98
C MET A 374 21.39 -14.56 7.53
N GLY A 375 22.23 -14.20 6.55
CA GLY A 375 21.95 -14.25 5.11
C GLY A 375 22.34 -15.57 4.40
N SER A 376 22.97 -16.53 5.09
CA SER A 376 23.46 -17.77 4.47
C SER A 376 23.29 -19.02 5.32
N PRO A 377 22.11 -19.67 5.23
CA PRO A 377 22.09 -21.15 5.31
C PRO A 377 21.66 -21.81 4.00
N ALA A 378 21.08 -21.05 3.06
CA ALA A 378 20.60 -21.59 1.78
C ALA A 378 21.74 -21.94 0.81
N ALA A 379 22.92 -21.33 0.95
CA ALA A 379 24.08 -21.68 0.13
C ALA A 379 24.64 -23.08 0.45
N LYS A 380 24.32 -23.67 1.61
CA LYS A 380 24.72 -25.06 1.92
C LYS A 380 23.70 -26.12 1.52
N PHE A 381 22.53 -25.73 1.03
CA PHE A 381 21.48 -26.66 0.60
C PHE A 381 21.17 -26.58 -0.90
N VAL A 382 21.84 -25.70 -1.65
CA VAL A 382 21.62 -25.53 -3.11
C VAL A 382 22.92 -25.54 -3.93
N ASP A 383 24.12 -25.58 -3.32
CA ASP A 383 25.38 -25.83 -4.05
C ASP A 383 25.57 -27.32 -4.46
N GLU A 384 24.46 -28.06 -4.64
CA GLU A 384 24.46 -29.37 -5.28
C GLU A 384 23.63 -29.28 -6.56
N LYS A 385 24.32 -28.89 -7.65
CA LYS A 385 23.85 -28.84 -9.05
C LYS A 385 22.85 -27.73 -9.41
N GLU A 386 23.33 -26.50 -9.49
CA GLU A 386 22.87 -25.60 -10.55
C GLU A 386 24.06 -25.32 -11.45
N GLY A 387 24.13 -26.07 -12.55
CA GLY A 387 25.13 -25.86 -13.60
C GLY A 387 24.96 -24.45 -14.13
N THR A 388 26.07 -23.74 -14.19
CA THR A 388 26.25 -22.52 -14.97
C THR A 388 25.86 -22.80 -16.42
N VAL A 389 24.62 -22.46 -16.78
CA VAL A 389 24.26 -22.20 -18.17
C VAL A 389 24.62 -20.74 -18.42
N ASP A 390 25.77 -20.56 -19.06
CA ASP A 390 26.15 -19.30 -19.67
C ASP A 390 25.18 -19.05 -20.84
N ASP A 391 24.19 -18.19 -20.64
CA ASP A 391 23.37 -17.62 -21.71
C ASP A 391 23.31 -16.10 -21.55
N GLU A 392 24.38 -15.45 -21.99
CA GLU A 392 24.33 -14.12 -22.62
C GLU A 392 24.87 -14.26 -24.04
N SER A 393 23.99 -14.45 -25.03
CA SER A 393 24.09 -13.80 -26.35
C SER A 393 22.90 -14.18 -27.25
N GLY A 394 22.29 -13.19 -27.89
CA GLY A 394 21.41 -13.43 -29.04
C GLY A 394 19.93 -13.06 -28.85
N PHE A 395 19.63 -11.81 -28.51
CA PHE A 395 18.36 -11.20 -28.95
C PHE A 395 18.62 -10.62 -30.35
N VAL A 396 18.46 -11.47 -31.37
CA VAL A 396 18.38 -11.08 -32.78
C VAL A 396 16.93 -11.22 -33.20
N ASP A 397 16.38 -10.14 -33.76
CA ASP A 397 15.09 -10.10 -34.44
C ASP A 397 15.07 -11.07 -35.62
N GLU A 398 14.25 -12.13 -35.57
CA GLU A 398 13.67 -12.71 -36.79
C GLU A 398 12.21 -13.16 -36.53
N LEU A 399 11.29 -12.47 -37.20
CA LEU A 399 9.92 -12.91 -37.45
C LEU A 399 9.93 -14.18 -38.32
N PRO A 400 9.05 -15.18 -38.07
CA PRO A 400 8.81 -16.23 -39.04
C PRO A 400 7.76 -15.76 -40.06
N LEU A 401 8.18 -15.60 -41.31
CA LEU A 401 7.29 -15.50 -42.46
C LEU A 401 6.86 -16.90 -42.92
N LEU A 402 5.54 -17.02 -43.12
CA LEU A 402 4.85 -18.16 -43.70
C LEU A 402 5.46 -18.60 -45.05
N GLY A 403 5.70 -19.91 -45.15
CA GLY A 403 5.17 -20.79 -46.18
C GLY A 403 5.43 -20.44 -47.64
N LYS A 404 6.26 -21.27 -48.30
CA LYS A 404 6.06 -21.65 -49.70
C LYS A 404 6.73 -23.00 -50.01
N THR A 405 5.86 -23.96 -50.32
CA THR A 405 5.93 -24.99 -51.36
C THR A 405 7.30 -25.44 -51.86
N GLN A 406 7.56 -26.72 -51.56
CA GLN A 406 8.45 -27.65 -52.25
C GLN A 406 8.06 -27.79 -53.73
N GLU A 407 9.01 -27.54 -54.63
CA GLU A 407 8.99 -28.03 -56.00
C GLU A 407 10.40 -28.54 -56.30
N ALA A 408 10.47 -29.74 -56.87
CA ALA A 408 11.68 -30.48 -57.17
C ALA A 408 12.19 -30.11 -58.57
N ASP A 409 13.50 -29.93 -58.73
CA ASP A 409 14.21 -30.28 -59.98
C ASP A 409 15.73 -30.27 -59.78
N ASP A 410 16.34 -31.44 -60.04
CA ASP A 410 17.48 -31.73 -60.91
C ASP A 410 18.79 -30.87 -60.94
N SER A 411 19.88 -31.61 -60.67
CA SER A 411 21.17 -31.66 -61.39
C SER A 411 22.32 -30.67 -61.11
N GLU A 412 23.53 -31.26 -61.25
CA GLU A 412 24.89 -30.71 -61.46
C GLU A 412 25.59 -30.07 -60.25
N GLU A 413 26.61 -30.71 -59.66
CA GLU A 413 28.01 -30.95 -60.12
C GLU A 413 28.91 -29.69 -60.05
N ILE A 414 30.14 -29.91 -59.57
CA ILE A 414 31.39 -29.14 -59.82
C ILE A 414 31.93 -28.22 -58.68
N THR A 415 33.01 -28.77 -58.07
CA THR A 415 34.29 -28.19 -57.58
C THR A 415 34.36 -27.20 -56.41
N GLU A 416 35.01 -27.67 -55.34
CA GLU A 416 36.41 -27.37 -54.99
C GLU A 416 36.93 -25.94 -55.26
N HIS A 417 37.21 -25.19 -54.19
CA HIS A 417 38.38 -24.31 -54.14
C HIS A 417 38.79 -24.00 -52.70
N ASP A 418 39.92 -24.59 -52.29
CA ASP A 418 40.80 -24.04 -51.27
C ASP A 418 41.33 -22.67 -51.72
N THR A 419 41.46 -21.72 -50.79
CA THR A 419 42.59 -20.77 -50.74
C THR A 419 42.65 -20.05 -49.40
N LEU A 420 43.65 -20.46 -48.61
CA LEU A 420 44.56 -19.63 -47.80
C LEU A 420 44.57 -18.14 -48.15
N LEU A 421 44.53 -17.29 -47.11
CA LEU A 421 45.44 -16.15 -46.97
C LEU A 421 45.43 -15.60 -45.53
N ASP A 422 46.55 -15.84 -44.84
CA ASP A 422 47.01 -15.09 -43.68
C ASP A 422 47.24 -13.61 -44.05
N GLY A 423 46.95 -12.70 -43.12
CA GLY A 423 47.17 -11.26 -43.33
C GLY A 423 47.19 -10.45 -42.03
N HIS A 424 48.38 -10.30 -41.48
CA HIS A 424 48.82 -9.35 -40.46
C HIS A 424 48.25 -7.91 -40.57
N SER A 425 47.89 -7.31 -39.42
CA SER A 425 48.38 -6.00 -38.89
C SER A 425 47.41 -5.47 -37.83
N ALA A 426 47.82 -5.37 -36.56
CA ALA A 426 48.58 -4.27 -35.96
C ALA A 426 47.74 -3.03 -35.60
N ALA A 427 47.72 -2.77 -34.29
CA ALA A 427 47.70 -1.48 -33.61
C ALA A 427 46.52 -0.53 -33.84
N LEU A 428 45.81 -0.21 -32.74
CA LEU A 428 45.77 1.18 -32.27
C LEU A 428 45.34 1.27 -30.81
N ASP A 429 46.31 1.70 -30.03
CA ASP A 429 46.27 2.21 -28.69
C ASP A 429 45.64 3.61 -28.73
N THR A 430 44.66 3.93 -27.88
CA THR A 430 44.36 5.34 -27.54
C THR A 430 43.64 5.43 -26.20
N LYS A 431 44.40 5.96 -25.23
CA LYS A 431 43.94 6.52 -23.97
C LYS A 431 43.04 7.74 -24.22
N TYR A 432 41.95 7.84 -23.45
CA TYR A 432 41.56 9.05 -22.74
C TYR A 432 40.92 8.68 -21.41
#